data_AF-A0A4R4PYM6-F1
#
_entry.id   AF-A0A4R4PYM6-F1
#
_cell.length_a   1.000
_cell.length_b   1.000
_cell.length_c   1.000
_cell.angle_alpha   90.00
_cell.angle_beta   90.00
_cell.angle_gamma   90.00
#
_symmetry.space_group_name_H-M   'P 1'
#
loop_
_entity.id
_entity.type
_entity.pdbx_description
1 polymer ?
#
loop_
_entity_poly.entity_id
_entity_poly.type
_entity_poly.pdbx_seq_one_letter_code
_entity_poly.pdbx_strand_id
1 'polypeptide(L)'
;MTISADTAAGTAADPRTLVDPETFGKLVDYFAADRHVTRSYAEQAVEQFLVFLKAHADNVDNPNFGMPLPDGSIGRVVPTLPVDAVWHSVLQHTVPYAAACEQIAGGFVHHIPILTEGMMDGTAVTFTLAALHTTGYRVDMAFWDGEAESCCPPNPPQPGGGN
;
A
#
# COMPACT_ATOMS: atom_id res chain seq x y z
N MET A 1 3.67 43.40 13.70
CA MET A 1 3.86 42.29 12.74
C MET A 1 3.79 41.02 13.57
N THR A 2 2.63 40.37 13.58
CA THR A 2 2.32 39.24 14.46
C THR A 2 2.72 37.97 13.73
N ILE A 3 3.69 37.23 14.25
CA ILE A 3 4.06 35.92 13.73
C ILE A 3 3.07 34.92 14.33
N SER A 4 2.16 34.40 13.53
CA SER A 4 1.39 33.22 13.89
C SER A 4 2.36 32.05 14.03
N ALA A 5 2.42 31.48 15.24
CA ALA A 5 3.06 30.20 15.45
C ALA A 5 2.21 29.13 14.73
N ASP A 6 2.81 28.52 13.73
CA ASP A 6 2.23 27.40 13.01
C ASP A 6 2.13 26.18 13.96
N THR A 7 1.06 25.41 13.79
CA THR A 7 0.59 24.41 14.74
C THR A 7 1.54 23.21 14.78
N ALA A 8 1.86 22.72 15.97
CA ALA A 8 2.73 21.57 16.19
C ALA A 8 2.28 20.35 15.37
N ALA A 9 3.11 19.93 14.40
CA ALA A 9 3.00 18.64 13.75
C ALA A 9 3.25 17.55 14.81
N GLY A 10 2.21 16.80 15.16
CA GLY A 10 2.36 15.61 16.00
C GLY A 10 3.33 14.63 15.35
N THR A 11 4.16 13.97 16.15
CA THR A 11 5.07 12.93 15.67
C THR A 11 4.26 11.80 15.04
N ALA A 12 4.50 11.48 13.78
CA ALA A 12 3.79 10.41 13.07
C ALA A 12 3.92 9.06 13.81
N ALA A 13 2.84 8.28 13.83
CA ALA A 13 2.79 7.00 14.52
C ALA A 13 3.69 5.93 13.85
N ASP A 14 4.16 4.97 14.63
CA ASP A 14 4.98 3.86 14.13
C ASP A 14 4.11 2.81 13.40
N PRO A 15 4.35 2.53 12.10
CA PRO A 15 3.53 1.57 11.33
C PRO A 15 3.50 0.17 11.93
N ARG A 16 4.53 -0.23 12.69
CA ARG A 16 4.57 -1.55 13.36
C ARG A 16 3.42 -1.75 14.35
N THR A 17 2.78 -0.67 14.80
CA THR A 17 1.64 -0.73 15.71
C THR A 17 0.31 -1.08 15.03
N LEU A 18 0.28 -1.14 13.68
CA LEU A 18 -0.90 -1.55 12.90
C LEU A 18 -1.23 -3.04 13.02
N VAL A 19 -0.26 -3.85 13.45
CA VAL A 19 -0.42 -5.29 13.64
C VAL A 19 0.30 -5.73 14.91
N ASP A 20 -0.02 -6.92 15.41
CA ASP A 20 0.73 -7.54 16.49
C ASP A 20 2.19 -7.88 16.06
N PRO A 21 3.13 -7.98 17.02
CA PRO A 21 4.54 -8.25 16.71
C PRO A 21 4.80 -9.60 16.01
N GLU A 22 3.97 -10.61 16.23
CA GLU A 22 4.13 -11.93 15.61
C GLU A 22 3.77 -11.85 14.12
N THR A 23 2.65 -11.19 13.79
CA THR A 23 2.24 -10.90 12.42
C THR A 23 3.32 -10.09 11.71
N PHE A 24 3.81 -8.99 12.31
CA PHE A 24 4.88 -8.19 11.73
C PHE A 24 6.15 -9.02 11.46
N GLY A 25 6.59 -9.80 12.46
CA GLY A 25 7.79 -10.63 12.34
C GLY A 25 7.70 -11.65 11.20
N LYS A 26 6.54 -12.32 11.05
CA LYS A 26 6.31 -13.27 9.95
C LYS A 26 6.36 -12.60 8.58
N LEU A 27 5.69 -11.46 8.40
CA LEU A 27 5.71 -10.73 7.13
C LEU A 27 7.15 -10.33 6.74
N VAL A 28 7.92 -9.83 7.71
CA VAL A 28 9.34 -9.48 7.53
C VAL A 28 10.18 -10.69 7.15
N ASP A 29 10.03 -11.81 7.87
CA ASP A 29 10.83 -13.02 7.61
C ASP A 29 10.56 -13.58 6.22
N TYR A 30 9.29 -13.64 5.80
CA TYR A 30 8.92 -14.11 4.47
C TYR A 30 9.44 -13.19 3.37
N PHE A 31 9.24 -11.88 3.50
CA PHE A 31 9.74 -10.92 2.52
C PHE A 31 11.27 -10.93 2.41
N ALA A 32 11.97 -10.99 3.54
CA ALA A 32 13.43 -11.06 3.57
C ALA A 32 13.96 -12.32 2.87
N ALA A 33 13.31 -13.46 3.11
CA ALA A 33 13.68 -14.73 2.49
C ALA A 33 13.43 -14.74 0.98
N ASP A 34 12.26 -14.27 0.55
CA ASP A 34 11.83 -14.23 -0.85
C ASP A 34 12.68 -13.25 -1.69
N ARG A 35 12.95 -12.06 -1.16
CA ARG A 35 13.72 -11.03 -1.88
C ARG A 35 15.23 -11.09 -1.66
N HIS A 36 15.70 -12.00 -0.79
CA HIS A 36 17.11 -12.12 -0.40
C HIS A 36 17.72 -10.80 0.11
N VAL A 37 16.94 -10.06 0.91
CA VAL A 37 17.33 -8.76 1.47
C VAL A 37 17.65 -8.84 2.95
N THR A 38 18.31 -7.81 3.49
CA THR A 38 18.57 -7.73 4.92
C THR A 38 17.27 -7.58 5.71
N ARG A 39 17.25 -8.10 6.96
CA ARG A 39 16.12 -7.91 7.87
C ARG A 39 15.77 -6.44 8.07
N SER A 40 16.78 -5.58 8.22
CA SER A 40 16.59 -4.14 8.41
C SER A 40 15.83 -3.50 7.25
N TYR A 41 16.18 -3.84 6.00
CA TYR A 41 15.46 -3.36 4.83
C TYR A 41 14.04 -3.94 4.77
N ALA A 42 13.89 -5.24 5.06
CA ALA A 42 12.59 -5.91 5.07
C ALA A 42 11.63 -5.29 6.10
N GLU A 43 12.11 -4.93 7.29
CA GLU A 43 11.32 -4.24 8.30
C GLU A 43 10.80 -2.89 7.78
N GLN A 44 11.66 -2.08 7.16
CA GLN A 44 11.28 -0.78 6.59
C GLN A 44 10.27 -0.94 5.44
N ALA A 45 10.48 -1.91 4.54
CA ALA A 45 9.57 -2.18 3.44
C ALA A 45 8.20 -2.65 3.93
N VAL A 46 8.17 -3.58 4.90
CA VAL A 46 6.92 -4.07 5.51
C VAL A 46 6.19 -2.96 6.25
N GLU A 47 6.88 -2.06 6.96
CA GLU A 47 6.26 -0.88 7.56
C GLU A 47 5.47 -0.08 6.51
N GLN A 48 6.06 0.20 5.34
CA GLN A 48 5.40 0.96 4.28
C GLN A 48 4.22 0.21 3.67
N PHE A 49 4.32 -1.12 3.53
CA PHE A 49 3.21 -1.96 3.12
C PHE A 49 2.03 -1.92 4.12
N LEU A 50 2.29 -1.88 5.43
CA LEU A 50 1.21 -1.74 6.41
C LEU A 50 0.50 -0.39 6.29
N VAL A 51 1.25 0.71 6.07
CA VAL A 51 0.64 2.03 5.82
C VAL A 51 -0.18 2.03 4.54
N PHE A 52 0.28 1.32 3.50
CA PHE A 52 -0.49 1.13 2.26
C PHE A 52 -1.81 0.40 2.49
N LEU A 53 -1.82 -0.72 3.23
CA LEU A 53 -3.05 -1.41 3.59
C LEU A 53 -3.98 -0.52 4.42
N LYS A 54 -3.41 0.28 5.34
CA LYS A 54 -4.17 1.23 6.15
C LYS A 54 -4.81 2.32 5.29
N ALA A 55 -4.07 2.88 4.35
CA ALA A 55 -4.58 3.86 3.40
C ALA A 55 -5.70 3.28 2.53
N HIS A 56 -5.59 2.02 2.09
CA HIS A 56 -6.69 1.32 1.44
C HIS A 56 -7.92 1.23 2.35
N ALA A 57 -7.74 0.69 3.57
CA ALA A 57 -8.82 0.47 4.52
C ALA A 57 -9.58 1.77 4.86
N ASP A 58 -8.86 2.87 5.10
CA ASP A 58 -9.45 4.17 5.42
C ASP A 58 -10.25 4.79 4.29
N ASN A 59 -10.01 4.34 3.06
CA ASN A 59 -10.66 4.90 1.88
C ASN A 59 -11.58 3.90 1.17
N VAL A 60 -11.70 2.64 1.64
CA VAL A 60 -12.40 1.57 0.90
C VAL A 60 -13.89 1.82 0.65
N ASP A 61 -14.49 2.73 1.42
CA ASP A 61 -15.89 3.15 1.29
C ASP A 61 -16.04 4.58 0.76
N ASN A 62 -14.95 5.28 0.44
CA ASN A 62 -15.00 6.68 -0.01
C ASN A 62 -15.28 6.74 -1.52
N PRO A 63 -16.48 7.14 -1.98
CA PRO A 63 -16.81 7.16 -3.41
C PRO A 63 -16.04 8.22 -4.20
N ASN A 64 -15.39 9.16 -3.50
CA ASN A 64 -14.64 10.27 -4.11
C ASN A 64 -13.13 10.04 -4.07
N PHE A 65 -12.67 8.85 -3.68
CA PHE A 65 -11.25 8.53 -3.57
C PHE A 65 -10.86 7.39 -4.50
N GLY A 66 -9.86 7.67 -5.35
CA GLY A 66 -9.34 6.76 -6.35
C GLY A 66 -9.66 7.21 -7.77
N MET A 67 -9.38 6.34 -8.72
CA MET A 67 -9.61 6.56 -10.15
C MET A 67 -10.72 5.63 -10.65
N PRO A 68 -11.67 6.14 -11.47
CA PRO A 68 -12.64 5.28 -12.15
C PRO A 68 -11.93 4.24 -13.00
N LEU A 69 -12.32 2.98 -12.86
CA LEU A 69 -11.86 1.86 -13.67
C LEU A 69 -12.84 1.61 -14.83
N PRO A 70 -12.39 0.98 -15.94
CA PRO A 70 -13.23 0.75 -17.11
C PRO A 70 -14.51 -0.06 -16.83
N ASP A 71 -14.50 -0.89 -15.79
CA ASP A 71 -15.65 -1.71 -15.35
C ASP A 71 -16.62 -0.96 -14.42
N GLY A 72 -16.36 0.33 -14.15
CA GLY A 72 -17.16 1.16 -13.25
C GLY A 72 -16.80 1.03 -11.77
N SER A 73 -15.82 0.20 -11.42
CA SER A 73 -15.25 0.17 -10.07
C SER A 73 -14.27 1.35 -9.85
N ILE A 74 -13.83 1.57 -8.60
CA ILE A 74 -12.88 2.64 -8.27
C ILE A 74 -11.58 2.02 -7.79
N GLY A 75 -10.49 2.24 -8.53
CA GLY A 75 -9.14 1.87 -8.13
C GLY A 75 -8.62 2.87 -7.09
N ARG A 76 -8.38 2.41 -5.85
CA ARG A 76 -8.20 3.33 -4.70
C ARG A 76 -6.75 3.76 -4.49
N VAL A 77 -5.88 2.82 -4.17
CA VAL A 77 -4.45 3.03 -3.92
C VAL A 77 -3.64 2.08 -4.79
N VAL A 78 -2.46 2.51 -5.18
CA VAL A 78 -1.52 1.72 -5.98
C VAL A 78 -0.13 1.77 -5.34
N PRO A 79 0.57 0.65 -5.19
CA PRO A 79 1.92 0.65 -4.65
C PRO A 79 2.94 1.11 -5.70
N THR A 80 4.07 1.63 -5.22
CA THR A 80 5.32 1.68 -5.99
C THR A 80 6.02 0.33 -5.99
N LEU A 81 7.01 0.15 -6.86
CA LEU A 81 7.82 -1.06 -7.00
C LEU A 81 8.22 -1.76 -5.69
N PRO A 82 8.88 -1.09 -4.71
CA PRO A 82 9.35 -1.77 -3.51
C PRO A 82 8.23 -2.13 -2.53
N VAL A 83 7.04 -1.53 -2.64
CA VAL A 83 5.88 -1.86 -1.80
C VAL A 83 5.05 -2.98 -2.44
N ASP A 84 4.88 -2.93 -3.77
CA ASP A 84 4.22 -4.00 -4.54
C ASP A 84 4.98 -5.33 -4.35
N ALA A 85 6.30 -5.23 -4.35
CA ALA A 85 7.22 -6.29 -4.00
C ALA A 85 6.91 -7.00 -2.68
N VAL A 86 6.60 -6.23 -1.63
CA VAL A 86 6.22 -6.77 -0.33
C VAL A 86 4.87 -7.46 -0.45
N TRP A 87 3.90 -6.82 -1.12
CA TRP A 87 2.55 -7.36 -1.25
C TRP A 87 2.55 -8.72 -1.95
N HIS A 88 3.24 -8.88 -3.08
CA HIS A 88 3.31 -10.17 -3.78
C HIS A 88 4.01 -11.26 -2.99
N SER A 89 5.01 -10.88 -2.19
CA SER A 89 5.71 -11.82 -1.33
C SER A 89 4.78 -12.32 -0.22
N VAL A 90 4.16 -11.41 0.52
CA VAL A 90 3.36 -11.75 1.70
C VAL A 90 1.98 -12.35 1.35
N LEU A 91 1.41 -12.01 0.19
CA LEU A 91 0.15 -12.59 -0.31
C LEU A 91 0.21 -14.11 -0.45
N GLN A 92 1.40 -14.66 -0.73
CA GLN A 92 1.62 -16.11 -0.82
C GLN A 92 1.62 -16.80 0.56
N HIS A 93 1.80 -16.04 1.63
CA HIS A 93 1.79 -16.49 3.01
C HIS A 93 0.48 -16.08 3.68
N THR A 94 -0.59 -16.79 3.31
CA THR A 94 -1.97 -16.37 3.58
C THR A 94 -2.31 -16.22 5.06
N VAL A 95 -1.68 -16.97 5.97
CA VAL A 95 -1.93 -16.87 7.43
C VAL A 95 -1.54 -15.50 7.99
N PRO A 96 -0.26 -15.06 7.94
CA PRO A 96 0.11 -13.73 8.41
C PRO A 96 -0.51 -12.60 7.56
N TYR A 97 -0.72 -12.82 6.26
CA TYR A 97 -1.36 -11.80 5.43
C TYR A 97 -2.83 -11.57 5.82
N ALA A 98 -3.61 -12.64 6.01
CA ALA A 98 -4.99 -12.52 6.48
C ALA A 98 -5.07 -11.88 7.87
N ALA A 99 -4.13 -12.22 8.77
CA ALA A 99 -4.05 -11.62 10.10
C ALA A 99 -3.78 -10.11 10.03
N ALA A 100 -2.89 -9.66 9.14
CA ALA A 100 -2.63 -8.23 8.94
C ALA A 100 -3.86 -7.52 8.34
N CYS A 101 -4.52 -8.13 7.35
CA CYS A 101 -5.74 -7.58 6.76
C CYS A 101 -6.87 -7.44 7.79
N GLU A 102 -7.08 -8.45 8.63
CA GLU A 102 -8.10 -8.41 9.69
C GLU A 102 -7.81 -7.28 10.69
N GLN A 103 -6.56 -7.14 11.14
CA GLN A 103 -6.17 -6.11 12.11
C GLN A 103 -6.27 -4.68 11.56
N ILE A 104 -6.00 -4.50 10.27
CA ILE A 104 -5.95 -3.17 9.63
C ILE A 104 -7.29 -2.76 9.02
N ALA A 105 -7.95 -3.69 8.34
CA ALA A 105 -9.12 -3.44 7.49
C ALA A 105 -10.39 -4.15 7.97
N GLY A 106 -10.33 -4.97 9.02
CA GLY A 106 -11.48 -5.76 9.49
C GLY A 106 -11.94 -6.84 8.51
N GLY A 107 -11.07 -7.24 7.57
CA GLY A 107 -11.36 -8.26 6.59
C GLY A 107 -10.23 -8.41 5.56
N PHE A 108 -10.29 -9.47 4.76
CA PHE A 108 -9.26 -9.77 3.76
C PHE A 108 -9.22 -8.72 2.64
N VAL A 109 -8.05 -8.11 2.42
CA VAL A 109 -7.84 -7.18 1.30
C VAL A 109 -7.48 -8.00 0.06
N HIS A 110 -8.28 -7.91 -0.99
CA HIS A 110 -8.04 -8.66 -2.21
C HIS A 110 -7.06 -7.91 -3.13
N HIS A 111 -6.02 -8.61 -3.59
CA HIS A 111 -5.15 -8.11 -4.65
C HIS A 111 -5.88 -8.22 -5.99
N ILE A 112 -6.13 -7.09 -6.66
CA ILE A 112 -6.79 -7.02 -7.95
C ILE A 112 -5.76 -6.51 -8.98
N PRO A 113 -5.24 -7.38 -9.86
CA PRO A 113 -4.24 -6.99 -10.84
C PRO A 113 -4.90 -6.22 -11.97
N ILE A 114 -4.75 -4.89 -11.95
CA ILE A 114 -5.23 -3.99 -12.99
C ILE A 114 -4.07 -3.16 -13.54
N LEU A 115 -4.10 -2.90 -14.85
CA LEU A 115 -3.26 -1.91 -15.49
C LEU A 115 -4.15 -0.76 -15.96
N THR A 116 -3.86 0.45 -15.49
CA THR A 116 -4.59 1.66 -15.84
C THR A 116 -3.66 2.71 -16.42
N GLU A 117 -4.17 3.63 -17.24
CA GLU A 117 -3.36 4.74 -17.77
C GLU A 117 -2.73 5.58 -16.63
N GLY A 118 -3.48 5.83 -15.55
CA GLY A 118 -2.99 6.54 -14.38
C GLY A 118 -1.88 5.82 -13.59
N MET A 119 -1.75 4.50 -13.73
CA MET A 119 -0.59 3.77 -13.20
C MET A 119 0.64 3.98 -14.09
N MET A 120 0.47 3.98 -15.42
CA MET A 120 1.56 4.15 -16.39
C MET A 120 2.13 5.57 -16.41
N ASP A 121 1.32 6.58 -16.17
CA ASP A 121 1.76 7.99 -16.16
C ASP A 121 2.12 8.53 -14.77
N GLY A 122 2.00 7.69 -13.73
CA GLY A 122 2.34 8.01 -12.34
C GLY A 122 1.26 8.79 -11.55
N THR A 123 0.14 9.19 -12.18
CA THR A 123 -0.94 9.93 -11.53
C THR A 123 -1.52 9.18 -10.33
N ALA A 124 -1.63 7.85 -10.41
CA ALA A 124 -2.17 7.00 -9.34
C ALA A 124 -1.29 6.98 -8.09
N VAL A 125 0.04 7.13 -8.21
CA VAL A 125 0.95 7.25 -7.05
C VAL A 125 0.66 8.52 -6.27
N THR A 126 0.30 9.62 -6.95
CA THR A 126 -0.02 10.90 -6.30
C THR A 126 -1.23 10.78 -5.37
N PHE A 127 -2.29 10.09 -5.81
CA PHE A 127 -3.46 9.82 -4.95
C PHE A 127 -3.11 8.90 -3.78
N THR A 128 -2.24 7.92 -4.02
CA THR A 128 -1.77 7.02 -2.96
C THR A 128 -0.99 7.78 -1.91
N LEU A 129 -0.02 8.61 -2.30
CA LEU A 129 0.74 9.47 -1.38
C LEU A 129 -0.16 10.36 -0.53
N ALA A 130 -1.18 10.98 -1.13
CA ALA A 130 -2.15 11.77 -0.39
C ALA A 130 -2.86 10.93 0.69
N ALA A 131 -3.28 9.71 0.37
CA ALA A 131 -3.91 8.81 1.34
C ALA A 131 -2.95 8.27 2.40
N LEU A 132 -1.70 7.97 2.05
CA LEU A 132 -0.69 7.54 3.01
C LEU A 132 -0.47 8.62 4.08
N HIS A 133 -0.35 9.88 3.67
CA HIS A 133 -0.14 10.99 4.60
C HIS A 133 -1.35 11.28 5.51
N THR A 134 -2.58 10.92 5.11
CA THR A 134 -3.76 11.09 5.98
C THR A 134 -3.92 9.98 7.01
N THR A 135 -3.19 8.86 6.90
CA THR A 135 -3.25 7.77 7.89
C THR A 135 -2.69 8.16 9.27
N GLY A 136 -1.86 9.20 9.34
CA GLY A 136 -1.16 9.61 10.57
C GLY A 136 0.07 8.76 10.93
N TYR A 137 0.44 7.79 10.09
CA TYR A 137 1.63 6.96 10.27
C TYR A 137 2.85 7.50 9.52
N ARG A 138 4.04 7.05 9.93
CA ARG A 138 5.30 7.40 9.26
C ARG A 138 5.33 6.84 7.83
N VAL A 139 5.37 7.75 6.86
CA VAL A 139 5.61 7.47 5.44
C VAL A 139 7.09 7.69 5.14
N ASP A 140 7.79 6.66 4.70
CA ASP A 140 9.19 6.74 4.28
C ASP A 140 9.27 6.88 2.75
N MET A 141 9.55 8.11 2.31
CA MET A 141 9.60 8.43 0.89
C MET A 141 10.66 7.65 0.10
N ALA A 142 11.65 7.03 0.75
CA ALA A 142 12.60 6.15 0.06
C ALA A 142 11.94 4.93 -0.60
N PHE A 143 10.73 4.54 -0.15
CA PHE A 143 9.93 3.46 -0.73
C PHE A 143 8.85 3.96 -1.66
N TRP A 144 8.59 5.27 -1.69
CA TRP A 144 7.49 5.87 -2.46
C TRP A 144 7.97 6.80 -3.58
N ASP A 145 9.29 6.86 -3.80
CA ASP A 145 9.88 7.51 -4.96
C ASP A 145 9.82 6.58 -6.19
N GLY A 146 9.48 7.12 -7.36
CA GLY A 146 9.35 6.38 -8.61
C GLY A 146 7.92 6.11 -9.10
N GLU A 147 7.81 5.28 -10.15
CA GLU A 147 6.55 4.98 -10.83
C GLU A 147 5.73 3.90 -10.09
N ALA A 148 4.40 3.94 -10.27
CA ALA A 148 3.56 2.80 -9.93
C ALA A 148 3.90 1.64 -10.87
N GLU A 149 3.95 0.42 -10.35
CA GLU A 149 4.04 -0.76 -11.21
C GLU A 149 2.69 -1.47 -11.25
N SER A 150 2.30 -1.90 -12.44
CA SER A 150 1.29 -2.92 -12.61
C SER A 150 2.01 -4.23 -12.88
N CYS A 151 1.73 -5.26 -12.09
CA CYS A 151 2.26 -6.60 -12.28
C CYS A 151 1.75 -7.29 -13.57
N CYS A 152 0.82 -6.65 -14.28
CA CYS A 152 0.28 -7.14 -15.54
C CYS A 152 1.24 -6.84 -16.73
N PRO A 153 1.35 -7.74 -17.72
CA PRO A 153 2.09 -7.47 -18.96
C PRO A 153 1.46 -6.31 -19.75
N PRO A 154 2.17 -5.71 -20.73
CA PRO A 154 1.57 -4.73 -21.63
C PRO A 154 0.31 -5.31 -22.30
N ASN A 155 -0.81 -4.59 -22.20
CA ASN A 155 -2.14 -5.01 -22.67
C ASN A 155 -2.64 -6.33 -22.05
N PRO A 156 -2.83 -6.40 -20.72
CA PRO A 156 -3.34 -7.61 -20.09
C PRO A 156 -4.83 -7.78 -20.40
N PRO A 157 -5.34 -9.03 -20.44
CA PRO A 157 -6.78 -9.24 -20.39
C PRO A 157 -7.33 -8.59 -19.11
N GLN A 158 -8.19 -7.59 -19.25
CA GLN A 158 -8.79 -6.92 -18.10
C GLN A 158 -9.85 -7.83 -17.47
N PRO A 159 -9.91 -7.95 -16.13
CA PRO A 159 -10.98 -8.68 -15.46
C PRO A 159 -12.35 -8.15 -15.90
N GLY A 160 -13.24 -9.04 -16.38
CA GLY A 160 -14.60 -8.65 -16.82
C GLY A 160 -14.72 -8.18 -18.28
N GLY A 161 -13.62 -8.07 -19.03
CA GLY A 161 -13.66 -7.89 -20.48
C GLY A 161 -14.00 -9.20 -21.17
N GLY A 162 -15.25 -9.38 -21.59
CA GLY A 162 -15.61 -10.44 -22.54
C GLY A 162 -14.80 -10.29 -23.84
N ASN A 163 -14.51 -11.42 -24.48
CA ASN A 163 -13.85 -11.50 -25.79
C ASN A 163 -14.46 -10.56 -26.84
#